data_AF-A0A851GPS8-F1
#
_entry.id   AF-A0A851GPS8-F1
#
_cell.length_a   1.000
_cell.length_b   1.000
_cell.length_c   1.000
_cell.angle_alpha   90.00
_cell.angle_beta   90.00
_cell.angle_gamma   90.00
#
_symmetry.space_group_name_H-M   'P 1'
#
loop_
_entity.id
_entity.type
_entity.pdbx_description
1 polymer ?
#
loop_
_entity_poly.entity_id
_entity_poly.type
_entity_poly.pdbx_seq_one_letter_code
_entity_poly.pdbx_strand_id
1 'polypeptide(L)'
;MRLTHPAYIKLVFRTYQLLRSTPEFSPALKQPTPASIRKECLTVYKERPDRKDEPVLRSFFGPAAANGSFLTPIENFPTEKFKAFSNYLKGIALSTEDKNVELLAWLIDFPHRPYRYGMDVILSEKEKAILNSDDKVGEKVSQEMEAAADDKSDDILGQSQRNELENNIAITTHEQVPVVPINAVSEKRTGKKSVTIDKRWLIIGVALFVSIFSIGIYWFYDKSGNCMYWTGDHYERIDCDEDNNDKVLFNEERWKNFRKITDLSTITEKSIGVVHYFGNKNREFFTSGGKHPIETTRHLRVMTRYIWEKEFGSKDSVKNNTSVDHNQTIQLTNTQK
;
A
#
# COMPACT_ATOMS: atom_id res chain seq x y z
N MET A 1 13.33 -7.25 17.96
CA MET A 1 12.31 -7.97 17.17
C MET A 1 12.87 -8.12 15.78
N ARG A 2 12.69 -9.28 15.15
CA ARG A 2 13.14 -9.49 13.78
C ARG A 2 12.26 -8.68 12.82
N LEU A 3 12.85 -7.71 12.14
CA LEU A 3 12.11 -6.87 11.19
C LEU A 3 12.01 -7.61 9.85
N THR A 4 10.78 -7.87 9.41
CA THR A 4 10.55 -8.45 8.08
C THR A 4 10.56 -7.36 7.01
N HIS A 5 10.86 -7.73 5.77
CA HIS A 5 10.87 -6.78 4.66
C HIS A 5 9.53 -6.06 4.47
N PRO A 6 8.36 -6.74 4.49
CA PRO A 6 7.07 -6.06 4.42
C PRO A 6 6.81 -5.10 5.59
N ALA A 7 7.23 -5.48 6.81
CA ALA A 7 7.12 -4.62 7.97
C ALA A 7 7.99 -3.35 7.84
N TYR A 8 9.20 -3.49 7.29
CA TYR A 8 10.08 -2.35 7.00
C TYR A 8 9.44 -1.39 5.98
N ILE A 9 8.93 -1.90 4.85
CA ILE A 9 8.23 -1.08 3.85
C ILE A 9 7.07 -0.31 4.49
N LYS A 10 6.24 -1.02 5.30
CA LYS A 10 5.11 -0.41 6.02
C LYS A 10 5.59 0.71 6.94
N LEU A 11 6.64 0.47 7.74
CA LEU A 11 7.19 1.48 8.65
C LEU A 11 7.71 2.72 7.91
N VAL A 12 8.52 2.53 6.87
CA VAL A 12 9.11 3.64 6.10
C VAL A 12 8.00 4.49 5.47
N PHE A 13 7.04 3.86 4.81
CA PHE A 13 5.98 4.59 4.11
C PHE A 13 5.02 5.30 5.07
N ARG A 14 4.62 4.64 6.16
CA ARG A 14 3.76 5.26 7.19
C ARG A 14 4.47 6.40 7.91
N THR A 15 5.77 6.27 8.16
CA THR A 15 6.59 7.37 8.71
C THR A 15 6.62 8.56 7.77
N TYR A 16 6.81 8.34 6.47
CA TYR A 16 6.70 9.38 5.45
C TYR A 16 5.33 10.06 5.45
N GLN A 17 4.23 9.31 5.49
CA GLN A 17 2.88 9.87 5.53
C GLN A 17 2.65 10.77 6.76
N LEU A 18 3.12 10.32 7.92
CA LEU A 18 3.04 11.11 9.16
C LEU A 18 3.88 12.38 9.06
N LEU A 19 5.11 12.30 8.55
CA LEU A 19 5.98 13.47 8.37
C LEU A 19 5.39 14.45 7.33
N ARG A 20 4.76 13.95 6.27
CA ARG A 20 4.11 14.79 5.25
C ARG A 20 3.07 15.74 5.85
N SER A 21 2.45 15.37 6.98
CA SER A 21 1.49 16.19 7.70
C SER A 21 2.08 17.26 8.61
N THR A 22 3.40 17.25 8.85
CA THR A 22 4.04 18.22 9.75
C THR A 22 4.47 19.49 8.99
N PRO A 23 4.44 20.66 9.64
CA PRO A 23 4.85 21.91 9.01
C PRO A 23 6.33 21.90 8.61
N GLU A 24 7.20 21.28 9.43
CA GLU A 24 8.66 21.23 9.26
C GLU A 24 9.13 20.32 8.12
N PHE A 25 8.25 19.46 7.59
CA PHE A 25 8.64 18.52 6.53
C PHE A 25 8.85 19.22 5.19
N SER A 26 9.87 18.78 4.45
CA SER A 26 10.30 19.42 3.21
C SER A 26 9.13 19.63 2.24
N PRO A 27 8.93 20.87 1.73
CA PRO A 27 7.92 21.15 0.71
C PRO A 27 8.06 20.27 -0.54
N ALA A 28 9.30 19.89 -0.90
CA ALA A 28 9.60 19.09 -2.08
C ALA A 28 8.98 17.68 -2.01
N LEU A 29 8.82 17.14 -0.79
CA LEU A 29 8.25 15.82 -0.55
C LEU A 29 6.77 15.86 -0.16
N LYS A 30 6.19 17.04 0.13
CA LYS A 30 4.74 17.23 0.32
C LYS A 30 3.96 17.09 -0.99
N GLN A 31 4.54 17.54 -2.10
CA GLN A 31 4.04 17.31 -3.45
C GLN A 31 5.15 16.67 -4.31
N PRO A 32 5.38 15.36 -4.16
CA PRO A 32 6.55 14.72 -4.76
C PRO A 32 6.41 14.66 -6.28
N THR A 33 7.16 15.48 -7.01
CA THR A 33 7.37 15.40 -8.46
C THR A 33 8.78 14.85 -8.73
N PRO A 34 9.05 14.28 -9.91
CA PRO A 34 10.39 13.85 -10.25
C PRO A 34 11.49 14.91 -10.03
N ALA A 35 11.21 16.16 -10.39
CA ALA A 35 12.15 17.26 -10.20
C ALA A 35 12.29 17.67 -8.73
N SER A 36 11.19 17.72 -7.97
CA SER A 36 11.24 18.06 -6.54
C SER A 36 11.95 16.99 -5.72
N ILE A 37 11.73 15.71 -6.02
CA ILE A 37 12.45 14.60 -5.37
C ILE A 37 13.95 14.72 -5.63
N ARG A 38 14.38 14.95 -6.89
CA ARG A 38 15.80 15.13 -7.20
C ARG A 38 16.40 16.32 -6.45
N LYS A 39 15.68 17.44 -6.38
CA LYS A 39 16.09 18.62 -5.60
C LYS A 39 16.25 18.27 -4.13
N GLU A 40 15.33 17.50 -3.56
CA GLU A 40 15.42 17.05 -2.17
C GLU A 40 16.64 16.15 -1.94
N CYS A 41 16.90 15.20 -2.85
CA CYS A 41 18.11 14.37 -2.77
C CYS A 41 19.38 15.23 -2.72
N LEU A 42 19.46 16.29 -3.51
CA LEU A 42 20.60 17.22 -3.48
C LEU A 42 20.70 17.97 -2.14
N THR A 43 19.58 18.41 -1.58
CA THR A 43 19.53 19.07 -0.27
C THR A 43 20.00 18.13 0.83
N VAL A 44 19.38 16.95 0.95
CA VAL A 44 19.69 15.95 1.98
C VAL A 44 21.15 15.51 1.88
N TYR A 45 21.69 15.32 0.66
CA TYR A 45 23.09 14.95 0.49
C TYR A 45 24.07 16.03 0.96
N LYS A 46 23.75 17.31 0.74
CA LYS A 46 24.58 18.45 1.18
C LYS A 46 24.53 18.65 2.69
N GLU A 47 23.37 18.42 3.31
CA GLU A 47 23.13 18.68 4.73
C GLU A 47 23.51 17.49 5.61
N ARG A 48 23.24 16.26 5.15
CA ARG A 48 23.44 15.03 5.92
C ARG A 48 24.22 13.97 5.10
N PRO A 49 25.50 14.24 4.75
CA PRO A 49 26.35 13.23 4.14
C PRO A 49 26.70 12.15 5.17
N ASP A 50 26.25 10.92 4.95
CA ASP A 50 26.60 9.77 5.79
C ASP A 50 27.10 8.62 4.90
N ARG A 51 28.30 8.11 5.21
CA ARG A 51 28.95 7.04 4.44
C ARG A 51 28.13 5.74 4.48
N LYS A 52 27.32 5.51 5.52
CA LYS A 52 26.46 4.32 5.59
C LYS A 52 25.36 4.31 4.52
N ASP A 53 25.01 5.48 3.98
CA ASP A 53 23.98 5.66 2.95
C ASP A 53 24.56 5.48 1.53
N GLU A 54 25.88 5.33 1.36
CA GLU A 54 26.54 5.10 0.07
C GLU A 54 25.93 3.91 -0.73
N PRO A 55 25.63 2.75 -0.13
CA PRO A 55 25.01 1.65 -0.87
C PRO A 55 23.63 2.01 -1.45
N VAL A 56 22.84 2.81 -0.74
CA VAL A 56 21.53 3.28 -1.19
C VAL A 56 21.70 4.25 -2.37
N LEU A 57 22.59 5.23 -2.21
CA LEU A 57 22.89 6.20 -3.26
C LEU A 57 23.44 5.51 -4.52
N ARG A 58 24.34 4.55 -4.35
CA ARG A 58 24.90 3.77 -5.45
C ARG A 58 23.87 2.91 -6.16
N SER A 59 22.96 2.29 -5.40
CA SER A 59 21.90 1.45 -5.96
C SER A 59 20.93 2.26 -6.84
N PHE A 60 20.61 3.49 -6.43
CA PHE A 60 19.66 4.34 -7.14
C PHE A 60 20.31 5.18 -8.25
N PHE A 61 21.39 5.89 -7.94
CA PHE A 61 22.02 6.88 -8.83
C PHE A 61 23.15 6.31 -9.71
N GLY A 62 23.65 5.11 -9.38
CA GLY A 62 24.83 4.54 -10.01
C GLY A 62 26.13 4.92 -9.28
N PRO A 63 27.31 4.69 -9.88
CA PRO A 63 28.58 4.93 -9.21
C PRO A 63 28.80 6.40 -8.87
N ALA A 64 29.54 6.66 -7.78
CA ALA A 64 29.99 7.99 -7.42
C ALA A 64 30.89 8.59 -8.51
N ALA A 65 31.02 9.92 -8.51
CA ALA A 65 32.02 10.60 -9.34
C ALA A 65 33.45 10.20 -8.93
N ALA A 66 34.44 10.56 -9.74
CA ALA A 66 35.85 10.22 -9.50
C ALA A 66 36.38 10.68 -8.12
N ASN A 67 35.79 11.74 -7.56
CA ASN A 67 36.11 12.25 -6.22
C ASN A 67 35.33 11.56 -5.08
N GLY A 68 34.59 10.49 -5.36
CA GLY A 68 33.75 9.77 -4.39
C GLY A 68 32.42 10.47 -4.05
N SER A 69 32.09 11.60 -4.69
CA SER A 69 30.86 12.35 -4.42
C SER A 69 29.68 11.88 -5.26
N PHE A 70 28.48 11.88 -4.66
CA PHE A 70 27.22 11.66 -5.37
C PHE A 70 26.54 12.96 -5.85
N LEU A 71 27.11 14.15 -5.60
CA LEU A 71 26.52 15.41 -6.06
C LEU A 71 26.24 15.40 -7.57
N THR A 72 27.27 15.10 -8.38
CA THR A 72 27.15 15.08 -9.84
C THR A 72 26.24 13.96 -10.36
N PRO A 73 26.34 12.70 -9.85
CA PRO A 73 25.37 11.65 -10.19
C PRO A 73 23.91 12.02 -9.88
N ILE A 74 23.63 12.65 -8.73
CA ILE A 74 22.27 13.05 -8.36
C ILE A 74 21.77 14.19 -9.25
N GLU A 75 22.60 15.21 -9.49
CA GLU A 75 22.25 16.39 -10.30
C GLU A 75 21.88 16.00 -11.74
N ASN A 76 22.69 15.12 -12.34
CA ASN A 76 22.51 14.66 -13.71
C ASN A 76 21.55 13.47 -13.85
N PHE A 77 20.96 12.98 -12.75
CA PHE A 77 20.08 11.82 -12.81
C PHE A 77 18.79 12.16 -13.60
N PRO A 78 18.40 11.31 -14.58
CA PRO A 78 17.21 11.54 -15.38
C PRO A 78 15.95 11.59 -14.51
N THR A 79 15.15 12.65 -14.65
CA THR A 79 13.92 12.84 -13.87
C THR A 79 12.93 11.69 -14.08
N GLU A 80 12.82 11.15 -15.29
CA GLU A 80 11.90 10.05 -15.59
C GLU A 80 12.10 8.80 -14.71
N LYS A 81 13.33 8.55 -14.26
CA LYS A 81 13.64 7.42 -13.37
C LYS A 81 13.04 7.57 -11.97
N PHE A 82 12.63 8.78 -11.59
CA PHE A 82 11.87 9.01 -10.36
C PHE A 82 10.36 8.81 -10.54
N LYS A 83 9.84 8.55 -11.74
CA LYS A 83 8.39 8.47 -11.99
C LYS A 83 7.72 7.38 -11.16
N ALA A 84 8.31 6.18 -11.12
CA ALA A 84 7.81 5.08 -10.30
C ALA A 84 7.82 5.43 -8.80
N PHE A 85 8.88 6.08 -8.34
CA PHE A 85 9.00 6.53 -6.95
C PHE A 85 8.00 7.63 -6.60
N SER A 86 7.86 8.64 -7.45
CA SER A 86 6.88 9.73 -7.31
C SER A 86 5.44 9.20 -7.26
N ASN A 87 5.08 8.26 -8.14
CA ASN A 87 3.76 7.64 -8.14
C ASN A 87 3.48 6.87 -6.85
N TYR A 88 4.48 6.17 -6.31
CA TYR A 88 4.38 5.49 -5.02
C TYR A 88 4.15 6.47 -3.87
N LEU A 89 4.91 7.56 -3.79
CA LEU A 89 4.73 8.59 -2.76
C LEU A 89 3.37 9.31 -2.84
N LYS A 90 2.81 9.45 -4.06
CA LYS A 90 1.47 9.99 -4.28
C LYS A 90 0.35 9.00 -3.95
N GLY A 91 0.65 7.72 -3.69
CA GLY A 91 -0.34 6.66 -3.49
C GLY A 91 -1.02 6.20 -4.79
N ILE A 92 -0.45 6.54 -5.96
CA ILE A 92 -0.93 6.05 -7.27
C ILE A 92 -0.49 4.60 -7.48
N ALA A 93 0.73 4.26 -7.06
CA ALA A 93 1.26 2.91 -7.08
C ALA A 93 1.23 2.30 -5.68
N LEU A 94 0.77 1.05 -5.56
CA LEU A 94 0.65 0.33 -4.28
C LEU A 94 1.99 -0.23 -3.79
N SER A 95 2.91 -0.49 -4.71
CA SER A 95 4.26 -0.99 -4.42
C SER A 95 5.28 -0.29 -5.30
N THR A 96 6.54 -0.46 -4.93
CA THR A 96 7.66 0.11 -5.66
C THR A 96 8.89 -0.79 -5.45
N GLU A 97 9.95 -0.56 -6.21
CA GLU A 97 11.19 -1.32 -6.06
C GLU A 97 11.88 -1.01 -4.72
N ASP A 98 12.61 -2.00 -4.17
CA ASP A 98 13.31 -1.87 -2.89
C ASP A 98 14.25 -0.66 -2.86
N LYS A 99 14.95 -0.37 -3.96
CA LYS A 99 15.82 0.82 -4.07
C LYS A 99 15.06 2.14 -3.88
N ASN A 100 13.79 2.20 -4.23
CA ASN A 100 12.93 3.38 -4.04
C ASN A 100 12.49 3.48 -2.58
N VAL A 101 12.22 2.34 -1.92
CA VAL A 101 11.93 2.30 -0.48
C VAL A 101 13.14 2.73 0.33
N GLU A 102 14.34 2.24 -0.02
CA GLU A 102 15.59 2.64 0.62
C GLU A 102 15.91 4.12 0.38
N LEU A 103 15.66 4.62 -0.83
CA LEU A 103 15.79 6.06 -1.10
C LEU A 103 14.83 6.88 -0.23
N LEU A 104 13.59 6.42 -0.03
CA LEU A 104 12.65 7.10 0.88
C LEU A 104 13.13 7.07 2.32
N ALA A 105 13.58 5.90 2.81
CA ALA A 105 14.13 5.73 4.15
C ALA A 105 15.31 6.68 4.38
N TRP A 106 16.17 6.84 3.36
CA TRP A 106 17.23 7.84 3.37
C TRP A 106 16.68 9.26 3.42
N LEU A 107 15.76 9.66 2.53
CA LEU A 107 15.22 11.01 2.47
C LEU A 107 14.57 11.47 3.79
N ILE A 108 13.84 10.58 4.47
CA ILE A 108 13.14 10.90 5.72
C ILE A 108 13.98 10.65 6.99
N ASP A 109 15.27 10.34 6.83
CA ASP A 109 16.18 9.99 7.92
C ASP A 109 15.66 8.84 8.81
N PHE A 110 15.10 7.79 8.20
CA PHE A 110 14.56 6.63 8.92
C PHE A 110 15.67 5.85 9.68
N PRO A 111 15.54 5.58 10.99
CA PRO A 111 16.65 5.11 11.82
C PRO A 111 17.16 3.70 11.48
N HIS A 112 16.27 2.81 11.02
CA HIS A 112 16.61 1.39 10.76
C HIS A 112 17.03 1.12 9.32
N ARG A 113 17.61 2.12 8.63
CA ARG A 113 18.08 2.00 7.25
C ARG A 113 19.60 1.71 7.17
N PRO A 114 20.08 1.06 6.09
CA PRO A 114 19.28 0.36 5.09
C PRO A 114 18.75 -0.98 5.62
N TYR A 115 17.69 -1.50 5.02
CA TYR A 115 17.17 -2.82 5.39
C TYR A 115 18.22 -3.91 5.14
N ARG A 116 18.31 -4.87 6.06
CA ARG A 116 19.12 -6.08 5.92
C ARG A 116 18.29 -7.28 6.33
N TYR A 117 18.36 -8.34 5.53
CA TYR A 117 17.66 -9.57 5.84
C TYR A 117 18.13 -10.13 7.19
N GLY A 118 17.18 -10.39 8.09
CA GLY A 118 17.48 -10.92 9.42
C GLY A 118 17.99 -9.89 10.43
N MET A 119 17.83 -8.59 10.17
CA MET A 119 18.14 -7.54 11.16
C MET A 119 17.16 -7.60 12.34
N ASP A 120 17.71 -7.57 13.54
CA ASP A 120 16.96 -7.29 14.76
C ASP A 120 17.00 -5.80 15.07
N VAL A 121 15.83 -5.22 15.29
CA VAL A 121 15.70 -3.80 15.62
C VAL A 121 14.93 -3.61 16.92
N ILE A 122 15.19 -2.48 17.57
CA ILE A 122 14.41 -1.98 18.70
C ILE A 122 13.48 -0.91 18.15
N LEU A 123 12.21 -1.28 17.97
CA LEU A 123 11.18 -0.35 17.53
C LEU A 123 10.74 0.54 18.69
N SER A 124 10.59 1.82 18.41
CA SER A 124 9.89 2.78 19.28
C SER A 124 8.42 2.41 19.44
N GLU A 125 7.76 2.95 20.47
CA GLU A 125 6.32 2.73 20.67
C GLU A 125 5.47 3.20 19.48
N LYS A 126 5.92 4.27 18.82
CA LYS A 126 5.25 4.80 17.62
C LYS A 126 5.36 3.82 16.44
N GLU A 127 6.53 3.22 16.23
CA GLU A 127 6.74 2.21 15.18
C GLU A 127 5.98 0.92 15.47
N LYS A 128 5.93 0.48 16.72
CA LYS A 128 5.09 -0.67 17.11
C LYS A 128 3.61 -0.40 16.84
N ALA A 129 3.11 0.79 17.16
CA ALA A 129 1.75 1.19 16.87
C ALA A 129 1.44 1.17 15.37
N ILE A 130 2.37 1.60 14.51
CA ILE A 130 2.23 1.53 13.05
C ILE A 130 2.13 0.08 12.54
N LEU A 131 2.93 -0.84 13.11
CA LEU A 131 2.87 -2.24 12.70
C LEU A 131 1.56 -2.91 13.12
N ASN A 132 1.13 -2.63 14.36
CA ASN A 132 -0.04 -3.22 14.99
C ASN A 132 -1.36 -2.56 14.53
N SER A 133 -1.32 -1.41 13.86
CA SER A 133 -2.52 -0.82 13.28
C SER A 133 -2.97 -1.63 12.07
N ASP A 134 -4.16 -2.22 12.17
CA ASP A 134 -4.97 -2.60 11.00
C ASP A 134 -5.24 -1.33 10.19
N ASP A 135 -5.09 -1.39 8.86
CA ASP A 135 -4.95 -0.24 7.94
C ASP A 135 -6.13 0.77 7.90
N LYS A 136 -6.39 1.47 9.01
CA LYS A 136 -7.42 2.51 9.18
C LYS A 136 -6.88 3.92 9.38
N VAL A 137 -5.56 4.13 9.30
CA VAL A 137 -4.92 5.43 9.56
C VAL A 137 -4.27 5.98 8.30
N GLY A 138 -5.07 6.31 7.28
CA GLY A 138 -4.59 7.00 6.07
C GLY A 138 -5.39 8.25 5.70
N GLU A 139 -6.43 8.58 6.47
CA GLU A 139 -7.54 9.42 5.97
C GLU A 139 -7.56 10.86 6.50
N LYS A 140 -6.66 11.24 7.41
CA LYS A 140 -6.49 12.65 7.76
C LYS A 140 -5.23 13.16 7.07
N VAL A 141 -5.33 14.33 6.43
CA VAL A 141 -4.25 15.14 5.81
C VAL A 141 -4.19 15.10 4.27
N SER A 142 -5.33 15.24 3.59
CA SER A 142 -5.34 15.53 2.13
C SER A 142 -6.21 16.72 1.73
N GLN A 143 -6.65 17.56 2.67
CA GLN A 143 -7.64 18.62 2.38
C GLN A 143 -7.09 19.99 1.92
N GLU A 144 -5.79 20.16 1.63
CA GLU A 144 -5.27 21.53 1.35
C GLU A 144 -4.59 21.75 -0.01
N MET A 145 -4.54 20.79 -0.95
CA MET A 145 -3.59 20.91 -2.08
C MET A 145 -4.13 20.98 -3.52
N GLU A 146 -5.44 20.93 -3.79
CA GLU A 146 -5.95 21.00 -5.18
C GLU A 146 -6.47 22.39 -5.57
N ALA A 147 -5.61 23.39 -5.46
CA ALA A 147 -5.86 24.71 -6.05
C ALA A 147 -4.58 25.31 -6.65
N ALA A 148 -3.92 24.62 -7.58
CA ALA A 148 -3.09 25.24 -8.62
C ALA A 148 -2.59 24.22 -9.65
N ALA A 149 -2.54 24.67 -10.90
CA ALA A 149 -1.89 24.09 -12.09
C ALA A 149 -2.73 23.15 -12.97
N ASP A 150 -3.60 23.79 -13.77
CA ASP A 150 -3.87 23.43 -15.16
C ASP A 150 -2.82 24.13 -16.05
N ASP A 151 -2.18 23.39 -16.97
CA ASP A 151 -2.03 23.73 -18.41
C ASP A 151 -0.94 22.87 -19.12
N LYS A 152 -1.40 22.17 -20.17
CA LYS A 152 -0.78 21.66 -21.41
C LYS A 152 0.72 21.34 -21.52
N SER A 153 1.01 20.14 -22.06
CA SER A 153 1.41 20.00 -23.49
C SER A 153 1.58 18.53 -23.92
N ASP A 154 1.53 18.37 -25.24
CA ASP A 154 1.26 17.21 -26.08
C ASP A 154 2.38 16.16 -26.23
N ASP A 155 1.92 14.95 -26.56
CA ASP A 155 2.39 14.00 -27.60
C ASP A 155 3.89 13.62 -27.72
N ILE A 156 4.16 12.30 -27.69
CA ILE A 156 4.62 11.50 -28.85
C ILE A 156 5.13 10.11 -28.42
N LEU A 157 4.62 9.15 -29.17
CA LEU A 157 4.93 7.72 -29.29
C LEU A 157 6.41 7.42 -29.62
N GLY A 158 6.97 6.37 -29.03
CA GLY A 158 8.28 5.85 -29.43
C GLY A 158 8.64 4.52 -28.76
N GLN A 159 8.29 3.41 -29.42
CA GLN A 159 8.79 2.07 -29.13
C GLN A 159 10.32 2.00 -29.29
N SER A 160 11.00 1.25 -28.43
CA SER A 160 12.19 0.51 -28.85
C SER A 160 12.38 -0.75 -28.00
N GLN A 161 12.56 -1.84 -28.73
CA GLN A 161 12.70 -3.22 -28.29
C GLN A 161 14.04 -3.44 -27.57
N ARG A 162 14.07 -4.41 -26.66
CA ARG A 162 15.29 -5.14 -26.28
C ARG A 162 14.99 -6.63 -26.24
N ASN A 163 15.49 -7.34 -27.25
CA ASN A 163 16.08 -8.69 -27.13
C ASN A 163 17.41 -8.53 -26.35
N GLU A 164 18.07 -9.48 -25.70
CA GLU A 164 18.20 -10.95 -25.75
C GLU A 164 18.79 -11.34 -24.36
N LEU A 165 18.31 -12.40 -23.72
CA LEU A 165 18.91 -13.74 -23.67
C LEU A 165 20.02 -13.92 -22.62
N GLU A 166 19.56 -14.63 -21.59
CA GLU A 166 20.18 -15.68 -20.80
C GLU A 166 21.56 -16.19 -21.26
N ASN A 167 22.43 -16.45 -20.29
CA ASN A 167 23.26 -17.64 -20.38
C ASN A 167 23.59 -18.22 -19.00
N ASN A 168 23.46 -19.54 -18.96
CA ASN A 168 23.56 -20.44 -17.82
C ASN A 168 25.01 -20.66 -17.39
N ILE A 169 25.22 -20.92 -16.10
CA ILE A 169 26.33 -21.75 -15.62
C ILE A 169 25.75 -22.82 -14.69
N ALA A 170 25.81 -24.07 -15.16
CA ALA A 170 25.58 -25.28 -14.40
C ALA A 170 26.93 -25.86 -13.97
N ILE A 171 27.11 -26.24 -12.71
CA ILE A 171 28.07 -27.29 -12.29
C ILE A 171 27.49 -28.07 -11.08
N THR A 172 26.95 -29.26 -11.38
CA THR A 172 27.24 -30.60 -10.84
C THR A 172 27.61 -30.82 -9.34
N THR A 173 26.69 -31.53 -8.67
CA THR A 173 26.84 -32.78 -7.87
C THR A 173 28.04 -32.99 -6.92
N HIS A 174 27.74 -33.21 -5.62
CA HIS A 174 28.32 -34.34 -4.87
C HIS A 174 27.45 -34.80 -3.67
N GLU A 175 26.99 -36.05 -3.81
CA GLU A 175 26.77 -37.15 -2.85
C GLU A 175 26.95 -36.95 -1.32
N GLN A 176 25.82 -37.06 -0.60
CA GLN A 176 25.45 -37.99 0.49
C GLN A 176 26.42 -38.52 1.59
N VAL A 177 25.94 -38.35 2.86
CA VAL A 177 25.85 -39.33 4.00
C VAL A 177 27.12 -39.49 4.90
N PRO A 178 27.06 -39.70 6.25
CA PRO A 178 25.99 -40.36 7.04
C PRO A 178 25.51 -39.69 8.34
N VAL A 179 24.33 -40.18 8.77
CA VAL A 179 23.68 -39.99 10.06
C VAL A 179 24.27 -40.99 11.08
N VAL A 180 24.62 -40.51 12.28
CA VAL A 180 24.99 -41.32 13.45
C VAL A 180 23.79 -41.41 14.40
N PRO A 181 23.37 -42.61 14.85
CA PRO A 181 22.32 -42.73 15.87
C PRO A 181 22.92 -42.68 17.28
N ILE A 182 22.40 -41.77 18.11
CA ILE A 182 22.70 -41.69 19.54
C ILE A 182 21.75 -42.63 20.27
N ASN A 183 22.31 -43.65 20.93
CA ASN A 183 21.61 -44.49 21.90
C ASN A 183 21.93 -44.04 23.33
N ALA A 184 20.95 -44.31 24.20
CA ALA A 184 21.04 -44.44 25.65
C ALA A 184 21.05 -43.15 26.49
N VAL A 185 19.85 -42.72 26.91
CA VAL A 185 19.65 -42.15 28.26
C VAL A 185 18.48 -42.85 28.94
N SER A 186 18.79 -43.26 30.16
CA SER A 186 18.02 -44.08 31.10
C SER A 186 16.70 -43.46 31.55
N GLU A 187 15.73 -44.36 31.68
CA GLU A 187 14.44 -44.31 32.35
C GLU A 187 14.51 -43.66 33.76
N LYS A 188 13.66 -42.66 34.01
CA LYS A 188 13.12 -42.39 35.35
C LYS A 188 11.60 -42.27 35.27
N ARG A 189 10.95 -43.19 35.97
CA ARG A 189 9.50 -43.41 36.02
C ARG A 189 8.82 -42.29 36.80
N THR A 190 7.84 -41.64 36.20
CA THR A 190 6.80 -40.89 36.92
C THR A 190 5.46 -41.59 36.70
N GLY A 191 4.73 -41.82 37.80
CA GLY A 191 3.54 -42.67 37.85
C GLY A 191 2.43 -42.17 36.93
N LYS A 192 2.04 -43.02 35.98
CA LYS A 192 0.90 -42.81 35.10
C LYS A 192 -0.34 -43.45 35.74
N LYS A 193 -1.28 -42.64 36.21
CA LYS A 193 -2.64 -43.11 36.50
C LYS A 193 -3.27 -43.52 35.16
N SER A 194 -3.44 -44.81 34.95
CA SER A 194 -4.07 -45.35 33.73
C SER A 194 -5.58 -45.15 33.82
N VAL A 195 -6.10 -44.21 33.05
CA VAL A 195 -7.53 -44.18 32.71
C VAL A 195 -7.74 -45.31 31.71
N THR A 196 -8.41 -46.37 32.13
CA THR A 196 -8.81 -47.49 31.27
C THR A 196 -9.99 -47.05 30.41
N ILE A 197 -9.70 -46.51 29.23
CA ILE A 197 -10.71 -46.26 28.20
C ILE A 197 -10.86 -47.54 27.39
N ASP A 198 -12.07 -48.07 27.33
CA ASP A 198 -12.41 -49.25 26.56
C ASP A 198 -12.00 -49.08 25.08
N LYS A 199 -11.20 -50.02 24.57
CA LYS A 199 -10.63 -49.97 23.21
C LYS A 199 -11.70 -49.79 22.11
N ARG A 200 -12.94 -50.22 22.35
CA ARG A 200 -14.08 -50.03 21.45
C ARG A 200 -14.47 -48.55 21.29
N TRP A 201 -14.45 -47.78 22.39
CA TRP A 201 -14.73 -46.34 22.37
C TRP A 201 -13.58 -45.53 21.79
N LEU A 202 -12.34 -46.02 21.94
CA LEU A 202 -11.16 -45.42 21.30
C LEU A 202 -11.21 -45.59 19.76
N ILE A 203 -11.62 -46.76 19.26
CA ILE A 203 -11.76 -47.00 17.82
C ILE A 203 -12.90 -46.17 17.22
N ILE A 204 -14.06 -46.10 17.88
CA ILE A 204 -15.20 -45.30 17.42
C ILE A 204 -14.86 -43.80 17.45
N GLY A 205 -14.20 -43.33 18.51
CA GLY A 205 -13.75 -41.94 18.62
C GLY A 205 -12.76 -41.55 17.53
N VAL A 206 -11.78 -42.41 17.22
CA VAL A 206 -10.80 -42.17 16.14
C VAL A 206 -11.48 -42.19 14.76
N ALA A 207 -12.40 -43.14 14.51
CA ALA A 207 -13.12 -43.20 13.24
C ALA A 207 -14.00 -41.95 13.02
N LEU A 208 -14.69 -41.48 14.05
CA LEU A 208 -15.46 -40.23 14.01
C LEU A 208 -14.57 -39.02 13.81
N PHE A 209 -13.43 -38.96 14.50
CA PHE A 209 -12.48 -37.87 14.35
C PHE A 209 -11.91 -37.81 12.93
N VAL A 210 -11.50 -38.95 12.36
CA VAL A 210 -11.02 -39.04 10.97
C VAL A 210 -12.11 -38.63 9.99
N SER A 211 -13.36 -39.09 10.20
CA SER A 211 -14.47 -38.75 9.30
C SER A 211 -14.82 -37.26 9.36
N ILE A 212 -14.85 -36.64 10.55
CA ILE A 212 -15.06 -35.21 10.75
C ILE A 212 -13.88 -34.40 10.19
N PHE A 213 -12.65 -34.87 10.36
CA PHE A 213 -11.46 -34.21 9.84
C PHE A 213 -11.39 -34.30 8.31
N SER A 214 -11.76 -35.43 7.71
CA SER A 214 -11.88 -35.59 6.26
C SER A 214 -12.99 -34.71 5.67
N ILE A 215 -14.13 -34.59 6.35
CA ILE A 215 -15.19 -33.66 5.96
C ILE A 215 -14.68 -32.22 6.08
N GLY A 216 -14.05 -31.85 7.20
CA GLY A 216 -13.45 -30.52 7.39
C GLY A 216 -12.43 -30.17 6.31
N ILE A 217 -11.57 -31.12 5.93
CA ILE A 217 -10.62 -30.97 4.82
C ILE A 217 -11.35 -30.81 3.49
N TYR A 218 -12.43 -31.56 3.22
CA TYR A 218 -13.19 -31.46 1.98
C TYR A 218 -13.92 -30.11 1.83
N TRP A 219 -14.46 -29.55 2.92
CA TRP A 219 -15.00 -28.19 2.93
C TRP A 219 -13.91 -27.11 2.87
N PHE A 220 -12.68 -27.43 3.32
CA PHE A 220 -11.51 -26.55 3.26
C PHE A 220 -10.62 -26.78 2.03
N TYR A 221 -11.03 -27.65 1.10
CA TYR A 221 -10.42 -27.77 -0.22
C TYR A 221 -10.83 -26.52 -1.02
N ASP A 222 -10.17 -25.41 -0.71
CA ASP A 222 -10.24 -24.18 -1.48
C ASP A 222 -9.75 -24.54 -2.89
N LYS A 223 -10.64 -24.47 -3.89
CA LYS A 223 -10.23 -24.50 -5.29
C LYS A 223 -9.33 -23.28 -5.48
N SER A 224 -8.02 -23.48 -5.44
CA SER A 224 -7.04 -22.42 -5.62
C SER A 224 -7.00 -22.01 -7.09
N GLY A 225 -8.04 -21.31 -7.54
CA GLY A 225 -8.09 -20.70 -8.85
C GLY A 225 -7.02 -19.61 -8.94
N ASN A 226 -6.16 -19.71 -9.95
CA ASN A 226 -5.12 -18.72 -10.26
C ASN A 226 -5.69 -17.48 -10.99
N CYS A 227 -6.98 -17.49 -11.28
CA CYS A 227 -7.72 -16.40 -11.89
C CYS A 227 -8.88 -15.95 -10.99
N MET A 228 -9.40 -14.77 -11.26
CA MET A 228 -10.63 -14.26 -10.68
C MET A 228 -11.46 -13.54 -11.74
N TYR A 229 -12.78 -13.47 -11.54
CA TYR A 229 -13.69 -12.76 -12.42
C TYR A 229 -14.64 -11.88 -11.61
N TRP A 230 -15.18 -10.84 -12.24
CA TRP A 230 -16.12 -9.91 -11.61
C TRP A 230 -17.55 -10.46 -11.71
N THR A 231 -18.23 -10.64 -10.59
CA THR A 231 -19.61 -11.18 -10.51
C THR A 231 -20.68 -10.13 -10.82
N GLY A 232 -20.31 -8.85 -10.80
CA GLY A 232 -21.24 -7.71 -10.82
C GLY A 232 -21.10 -6.84 -9.58
N ASP A 233 -20.68 -7.43 -8.47
CA ASP A 233 -20.52 -6.76 -7.17
C ASP A 233 -19.25 -7.13 -6.39
N HIS A 234 -18.61 -8.28 -6.62
CA HIS A 234 -17.30 -8.62 -6.07
C HIS A 234 -16.50 -9.50 -7.04
N TYR A 235 -15.28 -9.86 -6.65
CA TYR A 235 -14.48 -10.83 -7.40
C TYR A 235 -14.62 -12.22 -6.79
N GLU A 236 -14.72 -13.25 -7.63
CA GLU A 236 -14.66 -14.66 -7.22
C GLU A 236 -13.50 -15.38 -7.89
N ARG A 237 -12.95 -16.39 -7.21
CA ARG A 237 -11.84 -17.19 -7.73
C ARG A 237 -12.37 -18.24 -8.71
N ILE A 238 -11.60 -18.45 -9.76
CA ILE A 238 -11.92 -19.41 -10.82
C ILE A 238 -10.63 -19.99 -11.39
N ASP A 239 -10.71 -21.21 -11.90
CA ASP A 239 -9.62 -21.78 -12.69
C ASP A 239 -9.51 -21.02 -14.01
N CYS A 240 -8.28 -20.74 -14.46
CA CYS A 240 -8.06 -19.94 -15.67
C CYS A 240 -8.61 -20.62 -16.94
N ASP A 241 -8.76 -21.95 -16.92
CA ASP A 241 -9.11 -22.78 -18.07
C ASP A 241 -10.63 -22.91 -18.32
N GLU A 242 -11.51 -22.37 -17.47
CA GLU A 242 -12.97 -22.36 -17.73
C GLU A 242 -13.36 -21.36 -18.86
N ASP A 243 -14.38 -21.61 -19.67
CA ASP A 243 -14.73 -20.76 -20.84
C ASP A 243 -15.51 -19.48 -20.48
N ASN A 244 -14.95 -18.60 -19.63
CA ASN A 244 -15.57 -17.33 -19.27
C ASN A 244 -14.65 -16.15 -19.64
N ASN A 245 -15.18 -15.17 -20.39
CA ASN A 245 -14.36 -14.24 -21.19
C ASN A 245 -13.85 -12.98 -20.48
N ASP A 246 -14.08 -12.80 -19.17
CA ASP A 246 -13.59 -11.62 -18.42
C ASP A 246 -12.77 -12.01 -17.18
N LYS A 247 -11.81 -12.90 -17.38
CA LYS A 247 -10.91 -13.34 -16.30
C LYS A 247 -9.70 -12.44 -16.19
N VAL A 248 -9.32 -12.17 -14.95
CA VAL A 248 -8.08 -11.48 -14.61
C VAL A 248 -7.24 -12.37 -13.71
N LEU A 249 -5.92 -12.19 -13.76
CA LEU A 249 -5.01 -12.89 -12.86
C LEU A 249 -5.41 -12.63 -11.40
N PHE A 250 -5.33 -13.69 -10.59
CA PHE A 250 -5.71 -13.62 -9.19
C PHE A 250 -4.89 -12.54 -8.45
N ASN A 251 -5.60 -11.65 -7.77
CA ASN A 251 -5.02 -10.64 -6.89
C ASN A 251 -5.78 -10.68 -5.56
N GLU A 252 -5.10 -11.11 -4.50
CA GLU A 252 -5.71 -11.35 -3.20
C GLU A 252 -6.31 -10.09 -2.57
N GLU A 253 -5.63 -8.95 -2.68
CA GLU A 253 -6.08 -7.68 -2.11
C GLU A 253 -7.36 -7.19 -2.81
N ARG A 254 -7.35 -7.20 -4.15
CA ARG A 254 -8.51 -6.82 -4.95
C ARG A 254 -9.67 -7.79 -4.74
N TRP A 255 -9.40 -9.09 -4.68
CA TRP A 255 -10.40 -10.10 -4.40
C TRP A 255 -11.08 -9.91 -3.02
N LYS A 256 -10.30 -9.63 -1.96
CA LYS A 256 -10.82 -9.45 -0.60
C LYS A 256 -11.57 -8.13 -0.42
N ASN A 257 -11.00 -7.04 -0.94
CA ASN A 257 -11.35 -5.69 -0.53
C ASN A 257 -12.17 -4.91 -1.57
N PHE A 258 -12.24 -5.36 -2.82
CA PHE A 258 -12.93 -4.64 -3.89
C PHE A 258 -14.36 -5.16 -4.07
N ARG A 259 -15.33 -4.40 -3.55
CA ARG A 259 -16.76 -4.71 -3.63
C ARG A 259 -17.55 -3.48 -4.08
N LYS A 260 -18.59 -3.69 -4.88
CA LYS A 260 -19.60 -2.69 -5.21
C LYS A 260 -20.55 -2.56 -4.03
N ILE A 261 -20.80 -1.33 -3.62
CA ILE A 261 -21.75 -1.03 -2.54
C ILE A 261 -23.13 -0.95 -3.18
N THR A 262 -23.91 -2.02 -3.00
CA THR A 262 -25.28 -2.12 -3.50
C THR A 262 -26.28 -1.43 -2.59
N ASP A 263 -26.09 -1.55 -1.27
CA ASP A 263 -26.89 -0.85 -0.27
C ASP A 263 -26.28 0.52 0.05
N LEU A 264 -26.85 1.56 -0.56
CA LEU A 264 -26.41 2.94 -0.39
C LEU A 264 -26.65 3.48 1.02
N SER A 265 -27.54 2.88 1.82
CA SER A 265 -27.79 3.32 3.20
C SER A 265 -26.58 3.08 4.12
N THR A 266 -25.67 2.17 3.73
CA THR A 266 -24.40 1.93 4.43
C THR A 266 -23.39 3.06 4.25
N ILE A 267 -23.60 3.94 3.25
CA ILE A 267 -22.72 5.07 2.96
C ILE A 267 -23.09 6.24 3.87
N THR A 268 -22.25 6.46 4.88
CA THR A 268 -22.43 7.54 5.86
C THR A 268 -21.43 8.66 5.63
N GLU A 269 -21.49 9.74 6.40
CA GLU A 269 -20.49 10.81 6.31
C GLU A 269 -19.06 10.27 6.57
N LYS A 270 -18.91 9.20 7.36
CA LYS A 270 -17.62 8.52 7.60
C LYS A 270 -17.06 7.80 6.36
N SER A 271 -17.88 7.63 5.33
CA SER A 271 -17.48 6.99 4.08
C SER A 271 -16.79 7.96 3.12
N ILE A 272 -16.85 9.28 3.38
CA ILE A 272 -16.13 10.31 2.61
C ILE A 272 -14.63 10.09 2.76
N GLY A 273 -13.91 9.92 1.65
CA GLY A 273 -12.47 9.61 1.65
C GLY A 273 -12.14 8.11 1.57
N VAL A 274 -13.04 7.23 2.04
CA VAL A 274 -12.89 5.77 1.98
C VAL A 274 -13.54 5.18 0.74
N VAL A 275 -14.82 5.53 0.52
CA VAL A 275 -15.62 4.96 -0.56
C VAL A 275 -15.18 5.57 -1.87
N HIS A 276 -15.07 4.73 -2.88
CA HIS A 276 -14.73 5.14 -4.23
C HIS A 276 -15.98 5.13 -5.08
N TYR A 277 -16.03 5.98 -6.10
CA TYR A 277 -17.18 6.06 -7.00
C TYR A 277 -16.76 6.13 -8.46
N PHE A 278 -17.70 5.77 -9.33
CA PHE A 278 -17.57 5.85 -10.77
C PHE A 278 -18.77 6.55 -11.40
N GLY A 279 -18.53 7.37 -12.43
CA GLY A 279 -19.60 8.06 -13.17
C GLY A 279 -19.95 9.47 -12.67
N ASN A 280 -20.76 10.17 -13.46
CA ASN A 280 -21.09 11.59 -13.23
C ASN A 280 -22.53 11.85 -12.74
N LYS A 281 -23.48 10.98 -13.13
CA LYS A 281 -24.92 11.13 -12.83
C LYS A 281 -25.46 9.93 -12.06
N ASN A 282 -25.34 8.73 -12.63
CA ASN A 282 -25.67 7.47 -11.95
C ASN A 282 -24.38 6.91 -11.37
N ARG A 283 -24.02 7.37 -10.17
CA ARG A 283 -22.75 6.97 -9.56
C ARG A 283 -22.85 5.55 -9.01
N GLU A 284 -21.85 4.76 -9.34
CA GLU A 284 -21.62 3.47 -8.69
C GLU A 284 -20.60 3.65 -7.59
N PHE A 285 -20.80 3.01 -6.44
CA PHE A 285 -19.93 3.14 -5.27
C PHE A 285 -19.24 1.82 -4.96
N PHE A 286 -18.02 1.90 -4.43
CA PHE A 286 -17.12 0.76 -4.21
C PHE A 286 -16.33 0.91 -2.91
N THR A 287 -15.98 -0.21 -2.29
CA THR A 287 -15.24 -0.27 -1.02
C THR A 287 -13.74 -0.02 -1.16
N SER A 288 -13.19 -0.13 -2.38
CA SER A 288 -11.76 0.05 -2.66
C SER A 288 -11.56 0.75 -4.00
N GLY A 289 -10.40 1.39 -4.15
CA GLY A 289 -10.02 2.15 -5.35
C GLY A 289 -9.38 1.31 -6.45
N GLY A 290 -8.92 1.99 -7.50
CA GLY A 290 -8.25 1.38 -8.64
C GLY A 290 -9.09 1.41 -9.92
N LYS A 291 -8.78 0.52 -10.86
CA LYS A 291 -9.47 0.43 -12.15
C LYS A 291 -10.88 -0.13 -12.01
N HIS A 292 -11.84 0.42 -12.74
CA HIS A 292 -13.20 -0.11 -12.80
C HIS A 292 -13.18 -1.55 -13.34
N PRO A 293 -13.99 -2.49 -12.78
CA PRO A 293 -13.92 -3.90 -13.13
C PRO A 293 -14.31 -4.19 -14.59
N ILE A 294 -15.23 -3.39 -15.15
CA ILE A 294 -15.67 -3.48 -16.56
C ILE A 294 -14.91 -2.45 -17.44
N GLU A 295 -15.01 -1.15 -17.14
CA GLU A 295 -14.23 -0.08 -17.80
C GLU A 295 -12.76 -0.01 -17.32
N THR A 296 -11.96 -1.02 -17.63
CA THR A 296 -10.57 -1.20 -17.13
C THR A 296 -9.58 -0.06 -17.49
N THR A 297 -9.95 0.83 -18.41
CA THR A 297 -9.16 2.03 -18.77
C THR A 297 -9.38 3.19 -17.81
N ARG A 298 -10.43 3.15 -17.00
CA ARG A 298 -10.83 4.25 -16.11
C ARG A 298 -10.67 3.87 -14.65
N HIS A 299 -10.31 4.85 -13.85
CA HIS A 299 -10.10 4.70 -12.42
C HIS A 299 -11.33 5.21 -11.65
N LEU A 300 -11.64 4.52 -10.56
CA LEU A 300 -12.59 4.99 -9.57
C LEU A 300 -12.01 6.23 -8.87
N ARG A 301 -12.87 7.19 -8.55
CA ARG A 301 -12.50 8.42 -7.85
C ARG A 301 -12.85 8.28 -6.38
N VAL A 302 -12.05 8.87 -5.50
CA VAL A 302 -12.39 8.94 -4.07
C VAL A 302 -13.63 9.81 -3.88
N MET A 303 -14.60 9.34 -3.10
CA MET A 303 -15.81 10.11 -2.80
C MET A 303 -15.48 11.31 -1.92
N THR A 304 -15.79 12.50 -2.43
CA THR A 304 -15.61 13.77 -1.71
C THR A 304 -16.87 14.12 -0.92
N ARG A 305 -16.73 15.06 0.03
CA ARG A 305 -17.88 15.62 0.76
C ARG A 305 -18.96 16.16 -0.18
N TYR A 306 -18.56 16.87 -1.23
CA TYR A 306 -19.50 17.39 -2.23
C TYR A 306 -20.34 16.28 -2.89
N ILE A 307 -19.70 15.16 -3.28
CA ILE A 307 -20.42 14.03 -3.87
C ILE A 307 -21.35 13.40 -2.84
N TRP A 308 -20.87 13.20 -1.61
CA TRP A 308 -21.71 12.64 -0.55
C TRP A 308 -22.94 13.51 -0.25
N GLU A 309 -22.76 14.83 -0.09
CA GLU A 309 -23.87 15.76 0.13
C GLU A 309 -24.85 15.80 -1.05
N LYS A 310 -24.32 15.71 -2.28
CA LYS A 310 -25.16 15.71 -3.47
C LYS A 310 -26.00 14.45 -3.62
N GLU A 311 -25.46 13.30 -3.25
CA GLU A 311 -26.11 11.99 -3.43
C GLU A 311 -26.93 11.59 -2.19
N PHE A 312 -26.53 12.03 -0.98
CA PHE A 312 -27.07 11.58 0.30
C PHE A 312 -27.43 12.71 1.29
N GLY A 313 -27.10 13.97 0.99
CA GLY A 313 -27.34 15.09 1.90
C GLY A 313 -28.83 15.34 2.15
N SER A 314 -29.20 15.53 3.41
CA SER A 314 -30.56 15.94 3.80
C SER A 314 -30.84 17.37 3.32
N LYS A 315 -32.02 17.61 2.75
CA LYS A 315 -32.42 18.89 2.12
C LYS A 315 -32.58 20.07 3.08
N ASP A 316 -32.26 19.92 4.36
CA ASP A 316 -32.64 20.88 5.41
C ASP A 316 -31.63 22.01 5.65
N SER A 317 -30.42 21.95 5.08
CA SER A 317 -29.36 22.96 5.31
C SER A 317 -29.39 24.18 4.37
N VAL A 318 -30.27 24.22 3.37
CA VAL A 318 -30.28 25.30 2.35
C VAL A 318 -31.02 26.57 2.81
N LYS A 319 -31.73 26.57 3.94
CA LYS A 319 -32.58 27.72 4.35
C LYS A 319 -31.92 28.79 5.25
N ASN A 320 -30.70 28.59 5.76
CA ASN A 320 -30.18 29.46 6.84
C ASN A 320 -29.19 30.55 6.41
N ASN A 321 -28.91 30.73 5.12
CA ASN A 321 -27.92 31.72 4.64
C ASN A 321 -28.51 32.86 3.77
N THR A 322 -29.79 33.20 3.91
CA THR A 322 -30.41 34.26 3.08
C THR A 322 -31.23 35.27 3.90
N SER A 323 -30.74 35.70 5.05
CA SER A 323 -31.42 36.76 5.81
C SER A 323 -30.54 37.49 6.83
N VAL A 324 -29.43 38.10 6.43
CA VAL A 324 -28.83 39.23 7.17
C VAL A 324 -28.14 40.17 6.17
N ASP A 325 -28.29 41.48 6.41
CA ASP A 325 -27.70 42.64 5.72
C ASP A 325 -28.38 43.20 4.47
N HIS A 326 -29.57 43.77 4.71
CA HIS A 326 -29.91 45.07 4.13
C HIS A 326 -30.41 45.99 5.25
N ASN A 327 -29.54 46.88 5.75
CA ASN A 327 -29.88 48.22 6.25
C ASN A 327 -28.67 48.87 6.92
N GLN A 328 -27.91 49.67 6.18
CA GLN A 328 -27.27 50.87 6.72
C GLN A 328 -27.30 51.97 5.66
N THR A 329 -28.32 52.81 5.76
CA THR A 329 -28.54 54.00 4.94
C THR A 329 -27.75 55.18 5.49
N ILE A 330 -27.07 55.83 4.57
CA ILE A 330 -26.39 57.13 4.57
C ILE A 330 -27.13 58.21 5.37
N GLN A 331 -26.41 58.91 6.26
CA GLN A 331 -26.74 60.27 6.71
C GLN A 331 -25.47 61.11 6.76
N LEU A 332 -25.21 61.85 5.68
CA LEU A 332 -24.37 63.05 5.66
C LEU A 332 -25.21 64.14 5.01
N THR A 333 -25.76 65.05 5.82
CA THR A 333 -26.20 66.36 5.35
C THR A 333 -25.62 67.45 6.23
N ASN A 334 -24.98 68.39 5.54
CA ASN A 334 -24.39 69.63 6.01
C ASN A 334 -25.32 70.46 6.88
N THR A 335 -24.77 71.22 7.83
CA THR A 335 -25.22 72.60 8.04
C THR A 335 -24.06 73.47 8.56
N GLN A 336 -23.76 74.52 7.78
CA GLN A 336 -22.97 75.69 8.16
C GLN A 336 -23.66 76.44 9.32
N LYS A 337 -22.91 76.94 10.30
CA LYS A 337 -22.63 78.38 10.52
C LYS A 337 -21.87 78.60 11.82
#